data_AF-A0A7J3MYX0-F1
#
_entry.id   AF-A0A7J3MYX0-F1
#
_cell.length_a   1.000
_cell.length_b   1.000
_cell.length_c   1.000
_cell.angle_alpha   90.00
_cell.angle_beta   90.00
_cell.angle_gamma   90.00
#
_symmetry.space_group_name_H-M   'P 1'
#
loop_
_entity.id
_entity.type
_entity.pdbx_description
1 polymer ?
#
loop_
_entity_poly.entity_id
_entity_poly.type
_entity_poly.pdbx_seq_one_letter_code
_entity_poly.pdbx_strand_id
1 'polypeptide(L)'
;MPEYVIVVSDPRVKKSRVIPVRVVGLENLEYEEKHKEQRVFPIVKMNPRLIDMIKPELGIVVVRIWKNKAAREKVSFVAKATEDPSIDVMTVGVPLSFLTEKLGTSQTMGEVFRAPSFQIRVSEPVASRLIGLKIGDKIDGKLIGFPNITLEVRGGSDLAGFPMRADVDGSVKKYLLLSAGPGFRPKEKGERRRKLVRGNTISPELVQINTAIV
;
A
#
# COMPACT_ATOMS: atom_id res chain seq x y z
N MET A 1 2.25 17.37 13.37
CA MET A 1 2.66 16.10 14.01
C MET A 1 2.96 15.11 12.91
N PRO A 2 3.97 14.23 13.03
CA PRO A 2 4.38 13.37 11.92
C PRO A 2 3.39 12.22 11.74
N GLU A 3 2.56 12.32 10.71
CA GLU A 3 1.81 11.18 10.18
C GLU A 3 2.69 10.48 9.13
N TYR A 4 3.04 9.22 9.36
CA TYR A 4 3.73 8.42 8.35
C TYR A 4 2.74 7.60 7.53
N VAL A 5 2.98 7.57 6.22
CA VAL A 5 2.41 6.59 5.31
C VAL A 5 3.38 5.43 5.22
N ILE A 6 3.00 4.27 5.75
CA ILE A 6 3.81 3.05 5.62
C ILE A 6 3.35 2.31 4.37
N VAL A 7 4.29 2.07 3.47
CA VAL A 7 4.08 1.20 2.32
C VAL A 7 4.61 -0.16 2.67
N VAL A 8 3.75 -1.17 2.67
CA VAL A 8 4.10 -2.57 2.90
C VAL A 8 4.13 -3.27 1.56
N SER A 9 5.28 -3.85 1.23
CA SER A 9 5.46 -4.67 0.04
C SER A 9 5.46 -6.15 0.42
N ASP A 10 4.72 -6.97 -0.33
CA ASP A 10 4.74 -8.43 -0.23
C ASP A 10 5.60 -9.01 -1.37
N PRO A 11 6.87 -9.37 -1.11
CA PRO A 11 7.79 -9.86 -2.14
C PRO A 11 7.44 -11.26 -2.67
N ARG A 12 6.51 -11.99 -2.01
CA ARG A 12 6.06 -13.32 -2.47
C ARG A 12 5.16 -13.22 -3.70
N VAL A 13 4.57 -12.06 -3.96
CA VAL A 13 3.66 -11.80 -5.09
C VAL A 13 4.45 -11.44 -6.36
N LYS A 14 5.09 -12.43 -7.01
CA LYS A 14 5.82 -12.19 -8.29
C LYS A 14 4.91 -12.09 -9.51
N LYS A 15 3.75 -12.77 -9.53
CA LYS A 15 2.71 -12.68 -10.56
C LYS A 15 1.35 -12.91 -9.90
N SER A 16 0.61 -11.84 -9.61
CA SER A 16 -0.74 -11.98 -9.08
C SER A 16 -1.68 -12.53 -10.16
N ARG A 17 -2.39 -13.62 -9.84
CA ARG A 17 -3.46 -14.13 -10.71
C ARG A 17 -4.59 -13.11 -10.67
N VAL A 18 -4.91 -12.52 -11.82
CA VAL A 18 -5.98 -11.55 -11.96
C VAL A 18 -7.25 -12.29 -12.34
N ILE A 19 -8.26 -12.22 -11.48
CA ILE A 19 -9.54 -12.90 -11.68
C ILE A 19 -10.59 -11.84 -12.03
N PRO A 20 -11.28 -11.94 -13.18
CA PRO A 20 -12.38 -11.06 -13.51
C PRO A 20 -13.56 -11.37 -12.59
N VAL A 21 -14.16 -10.35 -11.98
CA VAL A 21 -15.29 -10.49 -11.06
C VAL A 21 -16.39 -9.49 -11.37
N ARG A 22 -17.62 -9.84 -11.00
CA ARG A 22 -18.74 -8.89 -10.90
C ARG A 22 -18.66 -8.19 -9.55
N VAL A 23 -18.60 -6.87 -9.55
CA VAL A 23 -18.57 -6.07 -8.33
C VAL A 23 -19.99 -5.56 -8.06
N VAL A 24 -20.53 -5.91 -6.89
CA VAL A 24 -21.89 -5.57 -6.47
C VAL A 24 -21.83 -4.75 -5.19
N GLY A 25 -22.62 -3.67 -5.14
CA GLY A 25 -22.79 -2.86 -3.94
C GLY A 25 -23.61 -3.59 -2.88
N LEU A 26 -23.06 -3.74 -1.68
CA LEU A 26 -23.78 -4.19 -0.49
C LEU A 26 -23.98 -2.99 0.44
N GLU A 27 -25.21 -2.79 0.89
CA GLU A 27 -25.60 -1.70 1.82
C GLU A 27 -25.12 -1.98 3.25
N ASN A 28 -24.87 -3.25 3.60
CA ASN A 28 -24.47 -3.71 4.93
C ASN A 28 -22.98 -3.45 5.28
N LEU A 29 -22.28 -2.58 4.54
CA LEU A 29 -20.87 -2.28 4.79
C LEU A 29 -20.67 -0.77 4.93
N GLU A 30 -20.23 -0.35 6.12
CA GLU A 30 -19.97 1.06 6.44
C GLU A 30 -18.68 1.55 5.76
N TYR A 31 -18.75 2.72 5.14
CA TYR A 31 -17.61 3.41 4.55
C TYR A 31 -17.47 4.77 5.23
N GLU A 32 -16.82 4.78 6.40
CA GLU A 32 -16.50 6.02 7.12
C GLU A 32 -15.30 6.78 6.53
N GLU A 33 -15.10 8.04 6.95
CA GLU A 33 -13.97 8.90 6.59
C GLU A 33 -12.59 8.28 6.90
N LYS A 34 -12.50 7.39 7.89
CA LYS A 34 -11.27 6.62 8.21
C LYS A 34 -10.83 5.69 7.08
N HIS A 35 -11.74 5.31 6.19
CA HIS A 35 -11.45 4.54 4.97
C HIS A 35 -10.89 5.43 3.84
N LYS A 36 -11.28 6.72 3.81
CA LYS A 36 -10.70 7.73 2.90
C LYS A 36 -9.26 8.07 3.30
N GLU A 37 -8.96 8.02 4.60
CA GLU A 37 -7.62 8.26 5.15
C GLU A 37 -6.66 7.07 5.05
N GLN A 38 -7.08 5.90 4.54
CA GLN A 38 -6.28 4.67 4.54
C GLN A 38 -5.76 4.26 5.94
N ARG A 39 -6.48 4.65 7.00
CA ARG A 39 -6.21 4.19 8.38
C ARG A 39 -6.82 2.81 8.64
N VAL A 40 -7.92 2.48 7.96
CA VAL A 40 -8.58 1.17 7.99
C VAL A 40 -8.95 0.75 6.56
N PHE A 41 -8.67 -0.50 6.19
CA PHE A 41 -9.06 -1.02 4.88
C PHE A 41 -10.57 -1.28 4.83
N PRO A 42 -11.27 -0.89 3.75
CA PRO A 42 -12.66 -1.24 3.56
C PRO A 42 -12.82 -2.76 3.55
N ILE A 43 -13.85 -3.26 4.22
CA ILE A 43 -14.18 -4.68 4.23
C ILE A 43 -14.88 -5.01 2.92
N VAL A 44 -14.44 -6.07 2.27
CA VAL A 44 -15.04 -6.59 1.04
C VAL A 44 -15.42 -8.04 1.27
N LYS A 45 -16.66 -8.39 0.93
CA LYS A 45 -17.18 -9.73 1.08
C LYS A 45 -16.92 -10.55 -0.18
N MET A 46 -16.32 -11.72 -0.03
CA MET A 46 -15.99 -12.63 -1.11
C MET A 46 -16.40 -14.06 -0.76
N ASN A 47 -16.72 -14.86 -1.78
CA ASN A 47 -16.96 -16.28 -1.59
C ASN A 47 -15.66 -16.98 -1.15
N PRO A 48 -15.70 -17.94 -0.19
CA PRO A 48 -14.54 -18.74 0.22
C PRO A 48 -13.76 -19.36 -0.94
N ARG A 49 -14.44 -19.84 -1.99
CA ARG A 49 -13.79 -20.40 -3.19
C ARG A 49 -12.92 -19.40 -3.94
N LEU A 50 -13.34 -18.14 -4.00
CA LEU A 50 -12.58 -17.06 -4.64
C LEU A 50 -11.35 -16.71 -3.78
N ILE A 51 -11.49 -16.71 -2.46
CA ILE A 51 -10.39 -16.46 -1.52
C ILE A 51 -9.33 -17.56 -1.64
N ASP A 52 -9.74 -18.83 -1.74
CA ASP A 52 -8.83 -19.96 -1.96
C ASP A 52 -8.08 -19.88 -3.28
N MET A 53 -8.70 -19.33 -4.33
CA MET A 53 -8.04 -19.11 -5.62
C MET A 53 -7.00 -17.99 -5.56
N ILE A 54 -7.25 -16.94 -4.77
CA ILE A 54 -6.37 -15.76 -4.64
C ILE A 54 -5.24 -16.02 -3.64
N LYS A 55 -5.48 -16.82 -2.59
CA LYS A 55 -4.61 -17.04 -1.42
C LYS A 55 -4.00 -15.74 -0.88
N PRO A 56 -4.82 -14.78 -0.42
CA PRO A 56 -4.31 -13.59 0.23
C PRO A 56 -3.85 -13.97 1.66
N GLU A 57 -2.55 -14.24 1.86
CA GLU A 57 -1.97 -14.59 3.17
C GLU A 57 -2.28 -13.55 4.27
N LEU A 58 -2.44 -12.28 3.88
CA LEU A 58 -2.76 -11.17 4.79
C LEU A 58 -4.25 -10.81 4.80
N GLY A 59 -5.08 -11.54 4.04
CA GLY A 59 -6.48 -11.17 3.81
C GLY A 59 -6.67 -9.86 3.04
N ILE A 60 -5.62 -9.33 2.40
CA ILE A 60 -5.68 -8.08 1.64
C ILE A 60 -5.77 -8.36 0.14
N VAL A 61 -6.75 -7.74 -0.51
CA VAL A 61 -7.03 -7.86 -1.94
C VAL A 61 -7.11 -6.48 -2.57
N VAL A 62 -6.69 -6.39 -3.83
CA VAL A 62 -6.92 -5.21 -4.66
C VAL A 62 -8.09 -5.50 -5.58
N VAL A 63 -9.11 -4.67 -5.50
CA VAL A 63 -10.22 -4.69 -6.44
C VAL A 63 -10.02 -3.53 -7.40
N ARG A 64 -9.92 -3.85 -8.68
CA ARG A 64 -9.75 -2.89 -9.77
C ARG A 64 -11.05 -2.85 -10.57
N ILE A 65 -11.67 -1.69 -10.62
CA ILE A 65 -12.92 -1.46 -11.34
C ILE A 65 -12.66 -0.61 -12.57
N TRP A 66 -13.36 -0.94 -13.66
CA TRP A 66 -13.35 -0.13 -14.88
C TRP A 66 -14.46 0.92 -14.81
N LYS A 67 -14.10 2.21 -14.77
CA LYS A 67 -15.06 3.32 -14.73
C LYS A 67 -15.66 3.59 -16.10
N ASN A 68 -14.83 3.49 -17.14
CA ASN A 68 -15.29 3.53 -18.52
C ASN A 68 -14.40 2.63 -19.38
N LYS A 69 -14.98 1.59 -20.00
CA LYS A 69 -14.23 0.66 -20.86
C LYS A 69 -13.63 1.36 -22.08
N ALA A 70 -14.22 2.47 -22.55
CA ALA A 70 -13.75 3.23 -23.70
C ALA A 70 -12.50 4.08 -23.39
N ALA A 71 -12.43 4.70 -22.21
CA ALA A 71 -11.33 5.60 -21.82
C ALA A 71 -10.17 4.91 -21.08
N ARG A 72 -10.26 3.60 -20.83
CA ARG A 72 -9.33 2.81 -19.98
C ARG A 72 -9.10 3.40 -18.59
N GLU A 73 -10.02 4.23 -18.10
CA GLU A 73 -9.96 4.81 -16.76
C GLU A 73 -10.30 3.73 -15.72
N LYS A 74 -9.31 3.43 -14.88
CA LYS A 74 -9.35 2.36 -13.88
C LYS A 74 -9.28 2.95 -12.48
N VAL A 75 -10.13 2.46 -11.60
CA VAL A 75 -10.07 2.78 -10.17
C VAL A 75 -9.68 1.52 -9.42
N SER A 76 -8.53 1.53 -8.77
CA SER A 76 -8.12 0.45 -7.86
C SER A 76 -8.24 0.88 -6.42
N PHE A 77 -8.71 -0.02 -5.56
CA PHE A 77 -8.67 0.15 -4.11
C PHE A 77 -8.23 -1.13 -3.42
N VAL A 78 -7.62 -0.96 -2.25
CA VAL A 78 -7.16 -2.05 -1.39
C VAL A 78 -8.24 -2.31 -0.34
N ALA A 79 -8.58 -3.58 -0.12
CA ALA A 79 -9.63 -3.99 0.80
C ALA A 79 -9.23 -5.22 1.61
N LYS A 80 -9.84 -5.38 2.78
CA LYS A 80 -9.74 -6.60 3.59
C LYS A 80 -10.85 -7.57 3.18
N ALA A 81 -10.49 -8.74 2.69
CA ALA A 81 -11.43 -9.79 2.31
C ALA A 81 -12.04 -10.43 3.57
N THR A 82 -13.36 -10.53 3.60
CA THR A 82 -14.15 -11.30 4.57
C THR A 82 -14.96 -12.34 3.83
N GLU A 83 -15.08 -13.52 4.40
CA GLU A 83 -15.82 -14.64 3.83
C GLU A 83 -17.33 -14.41 3.98
N ASP A 84 -18.06 -14.53 2.86
CA ASP A 84 -19.51 -14.62 2.86
C ASP A 84 -19.96 -15.69 1.85
N PRO A 85 -20.48 -16.85 2.31
CA PRO A 85 -20.93 -17.94 1.45
C PRO A 85 -22.15 -17.60 0.59
N SER A 86 -22.87 -16.52 0.92
CA SER A 86 -24.12 -16.13 0.24
C SER A 86 -23.89 -15.49 -1.13
N ILE A 87 -22.65 -15.12 -1.44
CA ILE A 87 -22.26 -14.42 -2.66
C ILE A 87 -21.79 -15.43 -3.71
N ASP A 88 -22.18 -15.22 -4.97
CA ASP A 88 -21.73 -16.04 -6.10
C ASP A 88 -20.19 -16.05 -6.22
N VAL A 89 -19.63 -17.17 -6.71
CA VAL A 89 -18.19 -17.48 -6.75
C VAL A 89 -17.38 -16.40 -7.47
N MET A 90 -17.95 -15.75 -8.49
CA MET A 90 -17.28 -14.70 -9.27
C MET A 90 -17.78 -13.29 -8.93
N THR A 91 -18.46 -13.13 -7.79
CA THR A 91 -19.01 -11.85 -7.34
C THR A 91 -18.29 -11.35 -6.08
N VAL A 92 -18.07 -10.04 -6.02
CA VAL A 92 -17.41 -9.36 -4.92
C VAL A 92 -18.32 -8.27 -4.38
N GLY A 93 -18.66 -8.39 -3.10
CA GLY A 93 -19.50 -7.43 -2.39
C GLY A 93 -18.66 -6.26 -1.86
N VAL A 94 -18.87 -5.08 -2.41
CA VAL A 94 -18.19 -3.83 -2.04
C VAL A 94 -19.20 -2.89 -1.39
N PRO A 95 -18.82 -2.01 -0.44
CA PRO A 95 -19.75 -1.03 0.12
C PRO A 95 -20.48 -0.21 -0.96
N LEU A 96 -21.80 -0.10 -0.86
CA LEU A 96 -22.63 0.62 -1.84
C LEU A 96 -22.28 2.12 -1.89
N SER A 97 -21.95 2.71 -0.75
CA SER A 97 -21.43 4.09 -0.61
C SER A 97 -20.19 4.35 -1.47
N PHE A 98 -19.25 3.39 -1.52
CA PHE A 98 -18.04 3.50 -2.32
C PHE A 98 -18.32 3.44 -3.83
N LEU A 99 -19.23 2.55 -4.26
CA LEU A 99 -19.60 2.42 -5.67
C LEU A 99 -20.40 3.64 -6.17
N THR A 100 -21.31 4.17 -5.35
CA THR A 100 -22.07 5.37 -5.69
C THR A 100 -21.18 6.60 -5.80
N GLU A 101 -20.26 6.81 -4.86
CA GLU A 101 -19.35 7.98 -4.87
C GLU A 101 -18.37 7.95 -6.06
N LYS A 102 -17.88 6.77 -6.46
CA LYS A 102 -16.84 6.68 -7.51
C LYS A 102 -17.37 6.42 -8.92
N LEU A 103 -18.47 5.68 -9.04
CA LEU A 103 -18.94 5.12 -10.31
C LEU A 103 -20.40 5.46 -10.60
N GLY A 104 -21.16 5.96 -9.62
CA GLY A 104 -22.58 6.29 -9.77
C GLY A 104 -23.46 5.10 -10.17
N THR A 105 -22.97 3.85 -10.02
CA THR A 105 -23.62 2.62 -10.50
C THR A 105 -23.56 1.54 -9.42
N SER A 106 -24.62 0.74 -9.27
CA SER A 106 -24.73 -0.32 -8.26
C SER A 106 -23.98 -1.62 -8.61
N GLN A 107 -23.67 -1.84 -9.90
CA GLN A 107 -22.97 -3.02 -10.39
C GLN A 107 -21.95 -2.65 -11.46
N THR A 108 -20.73 -3.20 -11.36
CA THR A 108 -19.68 -2.99 -12.36
C THR A 108 -18.85 -4.26 -12.57
N MET A 109 -18.16 -4.34 -13.71
CA MET A 109 -17.17 -5.40 -13.92
C MET A 109 -15.81 -4.94 -13.39
N GLY A 110 -15.14 -5.83 -12.67
CA GLY A 110 -13.83 -5.58 -12.09
C GLY A 110 -12.89 -6.77 -12.20
N GLU A 111 -11.70 -6.56 -11.68
CA GLU A 111 -10.64 -7.55 -11.53
C GLU A 111 -10.25 -7.59 -10.06
N VAL A 112 -10.08 -8.78 -9.49
CA VAL A 112 -9.52 -8.95 -8.14
C VAL A 112 -8.19 -9.67 -8.25
N PHE A 113 -7.22 -9.20 -7.48
CA PHE A 113 -5.93 -9.85 -7.34
C PHE A 113 -5.34 -9.61 -5.94
N ARG A 114 -4.40 -10.46 -5.52
CA ARG A 114 -3.64 -10.29 -4.27
C ARG A 114 -2.83 -9.00 -4.32
N ALA A 115 -2.92 -8.18 -3.27
CA ALA A 115 -2.20 -6.92 -3.19
C ALA A 115 -0.67 -7.15 -3.18
N PRO A 116 0.10 -6.70 -4.20
CA PRO A 116 1.56 -6.82 -4.17
C PRO A 116 2.17 -5.80 -3.21
N SER A 117 1.52 -4.65 -3.05
CA SER A 117 1.85 -3.64 -2.05
C SER A 117 0.59 -2.89 -1.65
N PHE A 118 0.60 -2.35 -0.43
CA PHE A 118 -0.47 -1.53 0.10
C PHE A 118 0.09 -0.43 1.00
N GLN A 119 -0.71 0.62 1.21
CA GLN A 119 -0.35 1.79 2.01
C GLN A 119 -1.26 1.85 3.24
N ILE A 120 -0.67 2.21 4.38
CA ILE A 120 -1.38 2.39 5.65
C ILE A 120 -0.92 3.68 6.28
N ARG A 121 -1.86 4.53 6.66
CA ARG A 121 -1.57 5.68 7.50
C ARG A 121 -1.56 5.27 8.96
N VAL A 122 -0.50 5.66 9.65
CA VAL A 122 -0.22 5.21 11.01
C VAL A 122 -0.46 6.35 12.00
N SER A 123 -1.04 6.00 13.16
CA SER A 123 -1.32 6.95 14.24
C SER A 123 -0.04 7.35 14.98
N GLU A 124 -0.09 8.50 15.66
CA GLU A 124 1.05 9.11 16.34
C GLU A 124 1.79 8.20 17.36
N PRO A 125 1.10 7.36 18.16
CA PRO A 125 1.79 6.49 19.12
C PRO A 125 2.67 5.45 18.44
N VAL A 126 2.24 4.95 17.27
CA VAL A 126 2.99 3.99 16.49
C VAL A 126 4.09 4.70 15.70
N ALA A 127 3.80 5.87 15.12
CA ALA A 127 4.79 6.70 14.44
C ALA A 127 5.99 7.04 15.34
N SER A 128 5.73 7.36 16.61
CA SER A 128 6.78 7.69 17.58
C SER A 128 7.74 6.52 17.84
N ARG A 129 7.24 5.27 17.77
CA ARG A 129 8.06 4.05 17.95
C ARG A 129 8.95 3.74 16.75
N LEU A 130 8.66 4.32 15.58
CA LEU A 130 9.42 4.11 14.35
C LEU A 130 10.60 5.08 14.22
N ILE A 131 10.59 6.19 14.98
CA ILE A 131 11.66 7.18 14.96
C ILE A 131 12.93 6.56 15.53
N GLY A 132 14.06 6.80 14.86
CA GLY A 132 15.37 6.28 15.28
C GLY A 132 15.72 4.92 14.70
N LEU A 133 14.76 4.21 14.09
CA LEU A 133 15.06 3.00 13.30
C LEU A 133 15.84 3.36 12.04
N LYS A 134 16.67 2.42 11.58
CA LYS A 134 17.46 2.53 10.36
C LYS A 134 16.89 1.68 9.22
N ILE A 135 17.31 2.00 7.99
CA ILE A 135 17.11 1.09 6.86
C ILE A 135 17.81 -0.25 7.15
N GLY A 136 17.08 -1.35 7.01
CA GLY A 136 17.50 -2.70 7.34
C GLY A 136 16.97 -3.21 8.69
N ASP A 137 16.43 -2.33 9.54
CA ASP A 137 15.86 -2.74 10.82
C ASP A 137 14.53 -3.47 10.63
N LYS A 138 14.27 -4.40 11.56
CA LYS A 138 13.05 -5.21 11.60
C LYS A 138 12.03 -4.62 12.57
N ILE A 139 10.79 -4.58 12.12
CA ILE A 139 9.62 -4.04 12.81
C ILE A 139 8.60 -5.16 12.92
N ASP A 140 7.99 -5.31 14.10
CA ASP A 140 6.86 -6.22 14.30
C ASP A 140 5.60 -5.68 13.60
N GLY A 141 4.99 -6.49 12.72
CA GLY A 141 3.76 -6.17 12.01
C GLY A 141 2.57 -5.91 12.93
N LYS A 142 2.62 -6.34 14.20
CA LYS A 142 1.61 -6.01 15.22
C LYS A 142 1.39 -4.50 15.35
N LEU A 143 2.43 -3.70 15.14
CA LEU A 143 2.36 -2.23 15.19
C LEU A 143 1.44 -1.63 14.13
N ILE A 144 1.25 -2.33 13.01
CA ILE A 144 0.45 -1.88 11.85
C ILE A 144 -0.88 -2.67 11.76
N GLY A 145 -1.17 -3.52 12.75
CA GLY A 145 -2.41 -4.32 12.78
C GLY A 145 -2.35 -5.64 12.02
N PHE A 146 -1.14 -6.09 11.64
CA PHE A 146 -0.92 -7.40 11.02
C PHE A 146 -0.11 -8.30 11.96
N PRO A 147 -0.77 -9.11 12.80
CA PRO A 147 -0.07 -10.04 13.67
C PRO A 147 0.68 -11.09 12.83
N ASN A 148 1.80 -11.59 13.36
CA ASN A 148 2.61 -12.69 12.79
C ASN A 148 3.41 -12.36 11.52
N ILE A 149 3.63 -11.08 11.18
CA ILE A 149 4.57 -10.69 10.13
C ILE A 149 5.71 -9.84 10.69
N THR A 150 6.88 -10.00 10.09
CA THR A 150 8.01 -9.11 10.33
C THR A 150 8.21 -8.23 9.10
N LEU A 151 8.39 -6.94 9.33
CA LEU A 151 8.61 -5.93 8.31
C LEU A 151 10.03 -5.41 8.39
N GLU A 152 10.74 -5.34 7.27
CA GLU A 152 12.06 -4.73 7.19
C GLU A 152 11.94 -3.34 6.55
N VAL A 153 12.56 -2.33 7.16
CA VAL A 153 12.63 -0.98 6.59
C VAL A 153 13.55 -1.00 5.36
N ARG A 154 13.00 -0.70 4.19
CA ARG A 154 13.75 -0.65 2.93
C ARG A 154 14.11 0.77 2.49
N GLY A 155 13.45 1.78 3.03
CA GLY A 155 13.75 3.19 2.76
C GLY A 155 12.57 4.09 3.08
N GLY A 156 12.56 5.27 2.48
CA GLY A 156 11.50 6.26 2.69
C GLY A 156 11.75 7.54 1.92
N SER A 157 10.83 8.48 2.09
CA SER A 157 10.85 9.78 1.43
C SER A 157 10.50 10.90 2.42
N ASP A 158 11.26 11.99 2.33
CA ASP A 158 11.03 13.24 3.05
C ASP A 158 9.83 14.02 2.47
N LEU A 159 9.30 15.00 3.20
CA LEU A 159 8.24 15.90 2.76
C LEU A 159 8.56 16.61 1.43
N ALA A 160 9.83 16.97 1.24
CA ALA A 160 10.32 17.58 0.01
C ALA A 160 10.60 16.56 -1.12
N GLY A 161 10.27 15.28 -0.92
CA GLY A 161 10.46 14.22 -1.91
C GLY A 161 11.89 13.68 -2.00
N PHE A 162 12.77 14.03 -1.05
CA PHE A 162 14.13 13.49 -1.03
C PHE A 162 14.12 12.04 -0.52
N PRO A 163 14.74 11.10 -1.25
CA PRO A 163 14.78 9.71 -0.82
C PRO A 163 15.83 9.49 0.28
N MET A 164 15.54 8.53 1.15
CA MET A 164 16.51 8.00 2.10
C MET A 164 17.56 7.14 1.39
N ARG A 165 18.78 7.13 1.93
CA ARG A 165 19.90 6.33 1.44
C ARG A 165 20.57 5.59 2.58
N ALA A 166 20.74 4.27 2.42
CA ALA A 166 21.33 3.39 3.45
C ALA A 166 22.78 3.78 3.81
N ASP A 167 23.56 4.22 2.82
CA ASP A 167 24.98 4.58 2.99
C ASP A 167 25.23 5.84 3.86
N VAL A 168 24.20 6.65 4.11
CA VAL A 168 24.35 7.93 4.83
C VAL A 168 23.79 7.76 6.22
N ASP A 169 24.64 7.83 7.23
CA ASP A 169 24.18 7.67 8.61
C ASP A 169 23.42 8.88 9.15
N GLY A 170 22.49 8.59 10.05
CA GLY A 170 21.73 9.55 10.82
C GLY A 170 20.49 10.08 10.10
N SER A 171 19.89 11.09 10.70
CA SER A 171 18.65 11.74 10.24
C SER A 171 18.93 13.04 9.48
N VAL A 172 20.13 13.19 8.90
CA VAL A 172 20.59 14.44 8.27
C VAL A 172 20.24 14.54 6.79
N LYS A 173 20.18 15.76 6.25
CA LYS A 173 20.18 16.02 4.79
C LYS A 173 21.62 16.29 4.35
N LYS A 174 22.11 15.59 3.33
CA LYS A 174 23.47 15.76 2.81
C LYS A 174 23.49 15.82 1.30
N TYR A 175 24.28 16.75 0.75
CA TYR A 175 24.57 16.78 -0.68
C TYR A 175 25.66 15.76 -1.00
N LEU A 176 25.37 14.83 -1.91
CA LEU A 176 26.32 13.82 -2.40
C LEU A 176 26.47 13.90 -3.91
N LEU A 177 27.68 13.65 -4.40
CA LEU A 177 27.96 13.48 -5.82
C LEU A 177 27.57 12.06 -6.25
N LEU A 178 26.38 11.91 -6.80
CA LEU A 178 25.83 10.60 -7.18
C LEU A 178 26.13 10.28 -8.64
N SER A 179 26.56 9.05 -8.90
CA SER A 179 26.67 8.45 -10.24
C SER A 179 25.47 7.56 -10.59
N ALA A 180 24.77 7.04 -9.57
CA ALA A 180 23.64 6.14 -9.72
C ALA A 180 22.63 6.31 -8.57
N GLY A 181 21.51 5.58 -8.65
CA GLY A 181 20.50 5.55 -7.60
C GLY A 181 21.02 4.92 -6.31
N PRO A 182 20.29 5.02 -5.19
CA PRO A 182 19.00 5.71 -5.00
C PRO A 182 19.12 7.24 -5.05
N GLY A 183 18.09 7.92 -5.56
CA GLY A 183 17.98 9.38 -5.61
C GLY A 183 18.58 10.09 -6.83
N PHE A 184 19.21 9.33 -7.73
CA PHE A 184 19.65 9.85 -9.03
C PHE A 184 19.46 8.78 -10.11
N ARG A 185 18.91 9.18 -11.25
CA ARG A 185 18.82 8.34 -12.45
C ARG A 185 19.61 9.04 -13.55
N PRO A 186 20.85 8.60 -13.84
CA PRO A 186 21.66 9.19 -14.90
C PRO A 186 20.97 8.99 -16.25
N LYS A 187 20.98 10.02 -17.10
CA LYS A 187 20.49 9.92 -18.48
C LYS A 187 21.61 9.50 -19.43
N GLU A 188 22.83 9.91 -19.11
CA GLU A 188 24.02 9.65 -19.92
C GLU A 188 25.04 8.81 -19.15
N LYS A 189 25.83 8.04 -19.90
CA LYS A 189 26.90 7.22 -19.31
C LYS A 189 27.98 8.13 -18.72
N GLY A 190 28.24 7.98 -17.43
CA GLY A 190 29.24 8.77 -16.71
C GLY A 190 28.72 10.08 -16.12
N GLU A 191 27.42 10.39 -16.27
CA GLU A 191 26.80 11.54 -15.63
C GLU A 191 26.92 11.42 -14.11
N ARG A 192 27.45 12.47 -13.46
CA ARG A 192 27.47 12.59 -12.00
C ARG A 192 26.88 13.91 -11.61
N ARG A 193 25.98 13.91 -10.62
CA ARG A 193 25.33 15.13 -10.16
C ARG A 193 25.31 15.21 -8.64
N ARG A 194 25.60 16.41 -8.11
CA ARG A 194 25.36 16.70 -6.70
C ARG A 194 23.85 16.76 -6.45
N LYS A 195 23.35 15.88 -5.60
CA LYS A 195 21.94 15.78 -5.21
C LYS A 195 21.82 15.72 -3.70
N LEU A 196 20.77 16.33 -3.17
CA LEU A 196 20.42 16.23 -1.76
C LEU A 196 19.75 14.89 -1.51
N VAL A 197 20.22 14.17 -0.49
CA VAL A 197 19.63 12.93 -0.02
C VAL A 197 19.42 12.98 1.49
N ARG A 198 18.54 12.11 1.99
CA ARG A 198 18.32 11.91 3.41
C ARG A 198 19.13 10.72 3.91
N GLY A 199 19.58 10.79 5.16
CA GLY A 199 20.21 9.67 5.83
C GLY A 199 19.30 8.45 6.03
N ASN A 200 19.88 7.39 6.57
CA ASN A 200 19.29 6.07 6.76
C ASN A 200 18.37 5.97 7.99
N THR A 201 18.35 6.99 8.85
CA THR A 201 17.61 6.95 10.12
C THR A 201 16.27 7.66 9.97
N ILE A 202 15.20 7.02 10.44
CA ILE A 202 13.84 7.55 10.38
C ILE A 202 13.72 8.77 11.30
N SER A 203 13.23 9.88 10.74
CA SER A 203 13.04 11.16 11.42
C SER A 203 11.60 11.68 11.26
N PRO A 204 11.14 12.58 12.16
CA PRO A 204 9.81 13.22 12.08
C PRO A 204 9.51 13.98 10.78
N GLU A 205 10.54 14.30 10.00
CA GLU A 205 10.38 15.01 8.73
C GLU A 205 9.97 14.07 7.57
N LEU A 206 10.12 12.76 7.75
CA LEU A 206 9.69 11.78 6.75
C LEU A 206 8.17 11.76 6.63
N VAL A 207 7.70 11.51 5.41
CA VAL A 207 6.27 11.36 5.12
C VAL A 207 5.94 9.91 4.78
N GLN A 208 6.84 9.22 4.08
CA GLN A 208 6.62 7.85 3.65
C GLN A 208 7.76 6.93 4.11
N ILE A 209 7.40 5.78 4.65
CA ILE A 209 8.34 4.71 5.02
C ILE A 209 8.02 3.48 4.15
N ASN A 210 9.02 2.96 3.45
CA ASN A 210 8.91 1.77 2.63
C ASN A 210 9.38 0.56 3.42
N THR A 211 8.54 -0.45 3.51
CA THR A 211 8.81 -1.71 4.21
C THR A 211 8.56 -2.91 3.31
N ALA A 212 9.25 -4.01 3.59
CA ALA A 212 9.03 -5.29 2.92
C ALA A 212 8.81 -6.39 3.96
N ILE A 213 7.91 -7.32 3.67
CA ILE A 213 7.69 -8.50 4.50
C ILE A 213 8.89 -9.45 4.34
N VAL A 214 9.41 -9.94 5.46
CA VAL A 214 10.51 -10.92 5.52
C VAL A 214 10.04 -12.21 6.19
#